data_AF-A0A1B9Z1B4-F1
#
_entry.id   AF-A0A1B9Z1B4-F1
#
_cell.length_a   1.000
_cell.length_b   1.000
_cell.length_c   1.000
_cell.angle_alpha   90.00
_cell.angle_beta   90.00
_cell.angle_gamma   90.00
#
_symmetry.space_group_name_H-M   'P 1'
#
loop_
_entity.id
_entity.type
_entity.pdbx_description
1 polymer ?
#
loop_
_entity_poly.entity_id
_entity_poly.type
_entity_poly.pdbx_seq_one_letter_code
_entity_poly.pdbx_strand_id
1 'polypeptide(L)'
;MKNYRVSFYKYLCNSDGHSFKCLQRQVDVQSDGSSQALVLAERLVDNERLDADCVEVMHLASHHEFEHSAGHSPVPADTHGIAPRNEMTST
;
A
#
# COMPACT_ATOMS: atom_id res chain seq x y z
N MET A 1 2.25 -15.44 16.95
CA MET A 1 1.67 -14.28 16.26
C MET A 1 1.47 -14.64 14.80
N LYS A 2 0.30 -14.33 14.27
CA LYS A 2 -0.12 -14.59 12.90
C LYS A 2 -0.17 -13.28 12.13
N ASN A 3 0.04 -13.36 10.82
CA ASN A 3 -0.06 -12.20 9.94
C ASN A 3 -1.51 -12.07 9.46
N TYR A 4 -2.04 -10.87 9.58
CA TYR A 4 -3.37 -10.53 9.10
C TYR A 4 -3.28 -9.30 8.23
N ARG A 5 -4.02 -9.34 7.12
CA ARG A 5 -4.25 -8.21 6.25
C ARG A 5 -5.64 -7.68 6.49
N VAL A 6 -5.73 -6.42 6.89
CA VAL A 6 -7.01 -5.74 7.07
C VAL A 6 -7.17 -4.73 5.94
N SER A 7 -8.20 -4.92 5.12
CA SER A 7 -8.51 -4.09 3.96
C SER A 7 -9.80 -3.34 4.21
N PHE A 8 -9.74 -2.02 4.10
CA PHE A 8 -10.85 -1.09 4.28
C PHE A 8 -11.33 -0.64 2.91
N TYR A 9 -12.62 -0.79 2.65
CA TYR A 9 -13.23 -0.48 1.37
C TYR A 9 -14.40 0.48 1.55
N LYS A 10 -14.61 1.29 0.51
CA LYS A 10 -15.75 2.17 0.36
C LYS A 10 -16.55 1.77 -0.86
N TYR A 11 -17.86 1.79 -0.76
CA TYR A 11 -18.71 1.65 -1.92
C TYR A 11 -18.85 2.99 -2.60
N LEU A 12 -18.43 3.03 -3.86
CA LEU A 12 -18.59 4.20 -4.72
C LEU A 12 -19.53 3.83 -5.86
N CYS A 13 -20.34 4.78 -6.29
CA CYS A 13 -21.13 4.63 -7.50
C CYS A 13 -20.36 5.22 -8.67
N ASN A 14 -20.28 4.49 -9.77
CA ASN A 14 -19.82 5.08 -11.02
C ASN A 14 -20.93 5.97 -11.62
N SER A 15 -20.59 6.68 -12.70
CA SER A 15 -21.54 7.54 -13.42
C SER A 15 -22.73 6.80 -14.04
N ASP A 16 -22.60 5.47 -14.19
CA ASP A 16 -23.63 4.58 -14.72
C ASP A 16 -24.60 4.08 -13.62
N GLY A 17 -24.36 4.49 -12.36
CA GLY A 17 -25.17 4.11 -11.20
C GLY A 17 -24.81 2.75 -10.59
N HIS A 18 -23.78 2.08 -11.11
CA HIS A 18 -23.29 0.83 -10.54
C HIS A 18 -22.38 1.08 -9.34
N SER A 19 -22.73 0.47 -8.22
CA SER A 19 -21.91 0.46 -7.02
C SER A 19 -20.75 -0.52 -7.16
N PHE A 20 -19.54 -0.05 -6.91
CA PHE A 20 -18.32 -0.84 -6.90
C PHE A 20 -17.55 -0.61 -5.60
N LYS A 21 -16.80 -1.64 -5.22
CA LYS A 21 -16.00 -1.64 -4.00
C LYS A 21 -14.62 -1.06 -4.32
N CYS A 22 -14.28 0.06 -3.70
CA CYS A 22 -13.01 0.74 -3.87
C CYS A 22 -12.16 0.56 -2.62
N LEU A 23 -10.93 0.03 -2.75
CA LEU A 23 -9.99 -0.12 -1.64
C LEU A 23 -9.52 1.27 -1.19
N GLN A 24 -9.85 1.64 0.04
CA GLN A 24 -9.42 2.90 0.64
C GLN A 24 -8.05 2.75 1.30
N ARG A 25 -7.90 1.69 2.11
CA ARG A 25 -6.67 1.45 2.86
C ARG A 25 -6.46 -0.03 3.08
N GLN A 26 -5.20 -0.42 3.18
CA GLN A 26 -4.81 -1.77 3.56
C GLN A 26 -3.69 -1.68 4.58
N VAL A 27 -3.81 -2.48 5.64
CA VAL A 27 -2.82 -2.52 6.71
C VAL A 27 -2.55 -3.98 7.06
N ASP A 28 -1.27 -4.33 7.10
CA ASP A 28 -0.81 -5.62 7.56
C ASP A 28 -0.44 -5.51 9.05
N VAL A 29 -1.00 -6.40 9.87
CA VAL A 29 -0.81 -6.42 11.32
C VAL A 29 -0.48 -7.82 11.81
N GLN A 30 0.32 -7.88 12.86
CA GLN A 30 0.60 -9.13 13.57
C GLN A 30 -0.29 -9.24 14.80
N SER A 31 -1.03 -10.34 14.90
CA SER A 31 -1.96 -10.57 16.00
C SER A 31 -2.15 -12.06 16.26
N ASP A 32 -2.70 -12.44 17.41
CA ASP A 32 -3.00 -13.84 17.69
C ASP A 32 -4.34 -14.30 17.08
N GLY A 33 -5.23 -13.35 16.76
CA GLY A 33 -6.55 -13.61 16.19
C GLY A 33 -7.06 -12.48 15.30
N SER A 34 -8.03 -12.79 14.43
CA SER A 34 -8.62 -11.83 13.48
C SER A 34 -9.32 -10.66 14.17
N SER A 35 -10.00 -10.90 15.29
CA SER A 35 -10.68 -9.84 16.05
C SER A 35 -9.69 -8.82 16.62
N GLN A 36 -8.54 -9.28 17.13
CA GLN A 36 -7.51 -8.38 17.65
C GLN A 36 -6.76 -7.70 16.50
N ALA A 37 -6.54 -8.38 15.37
CA ALA A 37 -5.99 -7.76 14.16
C ALA A 37 -6.85 -6.58 13.67
N LEU A 38 -8.17 -6.73 13.68
CA LEU A 38 -9.09 -5.65 13.31
C LEU A 38 -8.90 -4.43 14.20
N VAL A 39 -8.95 -4.59 15.53
CA VAL A 39 -8.80 -3.48 16.49
C VAL A 39 -7.42 -2.82 16.41
N LEU A 40 -6.37 -3.57 16.06
CA LEU A 40 -5.05 -3.01 15.81
C LEU A 40 -5.03 -2.19 14.52
N ALA A 41 -5.60 -2.72 13.44
CA ALA A 41 -5.69 -2.02 12.16
C ALA A 41 -6.56 -0.76 12.28
N GLU A 42 -7.71 -0.82 12.96
CA GLU A 42 -8.56 0.34 13.24
C GLU A 42 -7.78 1.42 13.99
N ARG A 43 -7.01 1.08 15.04
CA ARG A 43 -6.21 2.09 15.76
C ARG A 43 -5.10 2.73 14.91
N LEU A 44 -4.48 1.96 14.01
CA LEU A 44 -3.50 2.50 13.06
C LEU A 44 -4.15 3.46 12.05
N VAL A 45 -5.41 3.21 11.74
CA VAL A 45 -6.21 3.94 10.74
C VAL A 45 -7.02 5.09 11.32
N ASP A 46 -7.42 5.04 12.58
CA ASP A 46 -8.31 6.01 13.26
C ASP A 46 -7.69 7.42 13.28
N ASN A 47 -6.36 7.50 13.25
CA ASN A 47 -5.62 8.75 13.06
C ASN A 47 -5.92 9.44 11.71
N GLU A 48 -6.46 8.71 10.73
CA GLU A 48 -6.71 9.16 9.35
C GLU A 48 -8.21 9.36 9.04
N ARG A 49 -9.14 9.04 9.96
CA ARG A 49 -10.62 9.13 9.76
C ARG A 49 -11.07 8.53 8.43
N LEU A 50 -10.78 7.24 8.19
CA LEU A 50 -11.23 6.58 6.97
C LEU A 50 -12.76 6.45 6.92
N ASP A 51 -13.33 6.87 5.81
CA ASP A 51 -14.74 6.67 5.46
C ASP A 51 -14.86 5.36 4.67
N ALA A 52 -14.86 4.25 5.40
CA ALA A 52 -14.97 2.90 4.84
C ALA A 52 -16.33 2.27 5.21
N ASP A 53 -17.03 1.74 4.21
CA ASP A 53 -18.30 1.03 4.39
C ASP A 53 -18.11 -0.46 4.70
N CYS A 54 -16.93 -1.01 4.40
CA CYS A 54 -16.65 -2.44 4.51
C CYS A 54 -15.22 -2.71 4.94
N VAL A 55 -15.03 -3.74 5.77
CA VAL A 55 -13.71 -4.19 6.20
C VAL A 55 -13.57 -5.70 6.00
N GLU A 56 -12.44 -6.12 5.45
CA GLU A 56 -12.09 -7.53 5.29
C GLU A 56 -10.80 -7.86 6.03
N VAL A 57 -10.83 -8.93 6.82
CA VAL A 57 -9.68 -9.44 7.56
C VAL A 57 -9.26 -10.77 6.98
N MET A 58 -8.08 -10.81 6.37
CA MET A 58 -7.54 -12.01 5.73
C MET A 58 -6.34 -12.52 6.51
N HIS A 59 -6.35 -13.80 6.90
CA HIS A 59 -5.18 -14.43 7.51
C HIS A 59 -4.16 -14.77 6.42
N LEU A 60 -2.99 -14.14 6.49
CA LEU A 60 -1.88 -14.42 5.59
C LEU A 60 -1.17 -15.68 6.11
N ALA A 61 -1.62 -16.85 5.65
CA ALA A 61 -0.88 -18.09 5.86
C ALA A 61 0.51 -17.91 5.22
N SER A 62 1.55 -18.17 6.01
CA SER A 62 2.95 -17.83 5.75
C SER A 62 3.48 -18.46 4.46
N HIS A 63 3.20 -17.86 3.30
CA HIS A 63 3.72 -18.33 2.00
C HIS A 63 3.83 -17.24 0.93
N HIS A 64 3.75 -15.96 1.30
CA HIS A 64 4.10 -14.90 0.37
C HIS A 64 4.87 -13.80 1.08
N GLU A 65 5.98 -13.47 0.45
CA GLU A 65 6.99 -12.56 0.92
C GLU A 65 6.37 -11.18 1.13
N PHE A 66 6.79 -10.54 2.20
CA PHE A 66 6.46 -9.18 2.60
C PHE A 66 7.13 -8.21 1.61
N GLU A 67 6.80 -8.29 0.33
CA GLU A 67 7.14 -7.24 -0.63
C GLU A 67 6.14 -6.12 -0.43
N HIS A 68 6.42 -5.29 0.59
CA HIS A 68 5.93 -3.93 0.63
C HIS A 68 6.53 -3.22 -0.58
N SER A 69 5.89 -3.35 -1.74
CA SER A 69 6.05 -2.46 -2.88
C SER A 69 5.47 -1.08 -2.51
N ALA A 70 6.06 -0.45 -1.49
CA ALA A 70 6.01 0.98 -1.31
C ALA A 70 7.01 1.57 -2.30
N GLY A 71 6.53 1.85 -3.52
CA GLY A 71 7.21 2.74 -4.44
C GLY A 71 8.07 2.08 -5.52
N HIS A 72 7.46 1.26 -6.39
CA HIS A 72 7.90 1.29 -7.79
C HIS A 72 7.33 2.58 -8.40
N SER A 73 8.06 3.67 -8.20
CA SER A 73 7.88 4.89 -8.99
C SER A 73 8.43 4.59 -10.38
N PRO A 74 7.62 4.54 -11.46
CA PRO A 74 8.18 4.52 -12.79
C PRO A 74 8.77 5.92 -13.03
N VAL A 75 10.06 6.09 -12.72
CA VAL A 75 10.78 7.27 -13.16
C VAL A 75 10.80 7.24 -14.69
N PRO A 76 10.41 8.33 -15.37
CA PRO A 76 10.29 8.36 -16.82
C PRO A 76 11.66 8.20 -17.47
N ALA A 77 11.69 7.49 -18.59
CA ALA A 77 12.81 7.50 -19.50
C ALA A 77 12.97 8.92 -20.06
N ASP A 78 14.03 9.62 -19.67
CA ASP A 78 14.55 10.74 -20.44
C ASP A 78 16.08 10.86 -20.30
N THR A 79 16.73 10.50 -21.40
CA THR A 79 17.72 11.32 -22.12
C THR A 79 19.06 11.69 -21.46
N HIS A 80 20.11 11.36 -22.23
CA HIS A 80 21.47 11.90 -22.25
C HIS A 80 22.40 11.61 -21.06
N GLY A 81 23.23 10.60 -21.29
CA GLY A 81 24.45 10.37 -20.55
C GLY A 81 25.53 11.45 -20.80
N ILE A 82 26.11 11.88 -19.68
CA ILE A 82 27.54 12.01 -19.41
C ILE A 82 28.34 13.10 -20.16
N ALA A 83 28.61 14.19 -19.45
CA ALA A 83 29.94 14.78 -19.34
C ALA A 83 30.18 15.11 -17.86
N PRO A 84 31.34 14.73 -17.27
CA PRO A 84 32.54 15.55 -17.46
C PRO A 84 33.84 14.74 -17.55
N ARG A 85 34.77 15.15 -18.43
CA ARG A 85 36.19 14.80 -18.28
C ARG A 85 37.04 16.07 -18.40
N ASN A 86 37.48 16.49 -17.24
CA ASN A 86 38.67 17.28 -16.98
C ASN A 86 39.92 16.60 -17.56
N GLU A 87 40.51 17.20 -18.60
CA GLU A 87 41.89 16.93 -19.01
C GLU A 87 42.69 18.25 -19.01
N MET A 88 43.65 18.33 -18.08
CA MET A 88 44.76 19.27 -18.09
C MET A 88 45.84 18.76 -19.06
N THR A 89 46.48 19.67 -19.80
CA THR A 89 47.73 19.60 -20.64
C THR A 89 47.43 20.36 -21.95
N SER A 90 48.14 21.37 -22.46
CA SER A 90 49.52 21.89 -22.36
C SER A 90 49.55 23.34 -22.87
N THR A 91 50.54 24.14 -22.46
CA THR A 91 51.49 24.82 -23.38
C THR A 91 52.75 25.15 -22.59
#